data_AF-A0A970F621-F1
#
_entry.id   AF-A0A970F621-F1
#
_cell.length_a   1.000
_cell.length_b   1.000
_cell.length_c   1.000
_cell.angle_alpha   90.00
_cell.angle_beta   90.00
_cell.angle_gamma   90.00
#
_symmetry.space_group_name_H-M   'P 1'
#
loop_
_entity.id
_entity.type
_entity.pdbx_description
1 polymer ?
#
loop_
_entity_poly.entity_id
_entity_poly.type
_entity_poly.pdbx_seq_one_letter_code
_entity_poly.pdbx_strand_id
1 'polypeptide(L)'
;KPLVTLIGGGKTTPVDATFYNGAAIRYLDYNDSFLAKEETCHPSDNIAPVLAAAEYNQISGKEFLLSLGIAYQVQTRLSEVAPVRKHGFDHTVQGAYGAAAGASKALELDAQKIANAIAIAGTTQNALRVTRTGSLSNWKGLAYPNTAMGAVHAALLASYGITGPREVFEGNKGLMDSIAGKFTIDWSKEKLEHVNKTIIKKYNAEIHSQSSIEGLLEIRNKQKIAVEDIKQIRLTTFDVAYHIIGGGEEGEKKTIQTKEEADHSLPYMLAVAFLDGQVMPEQYEPSRINQADVQNLLQKVEVKVDATYSARFPQEMACRLEVETNDGTIYSVEKQDYEGFTTHPATWEVLLKKYETLTQKIDQKLANQIAATIQKIDEVAITEFTSLLGQVRVLNETNEG
;
A
#
# COMPACT_ATOMS: atom_id res chain seq x y z
N LYS A 1 -18.94 -16.50 20.47
CA LYS A 1 -17.89 -15.45 20.36
C LYS A 1 -18.38 -14.41 19.36
N PRO A 2 -18.08 -13.10 19.53
CA PRO A 2 -18.73 -12.04 18.76
C PRO A 2 -18.35 -12.09 17.28
N LEU A 3 -19.28 -11.68 16.41
CA LEU A 3 -18.98 -11.30 15.03
C LEU A 3 -18.39 -9.89 15.03
N VAL A 4 -17.54 -9.58 14.05
CA VAL A 4 -16.86 -8.29 13.92
C VAL A 4 -17.33 -7.56 12.67
N THR A 5 -17.13 -6.25 12.64
CA THR A 5 -17.74 -5.33 11.70
C THR A 5 -17.06 -5.34 10.33
N LEU A 6 -17.89 -5.30 9.28
CA LEU A 6 -17.45 -4.98 7.93
C LEU A 6 -17.55 -3.47 7.70
N ILE A 7 -16.49 -2.86 7.18
CA ILE A 7 -16.51 -1.45 6.76
C ILE A 7 -17.61 -1.29 5.72
N GLY A 8 -18.55 -0.38 5.92
CA GLY A 8 -19.69 -0.25 5.02
C GLY A 8 -20.93 -1.07 5.42
N GLY A 9 -20.87 -1.85 6.51
CA GLY A 9 -22.03 -2.46 7.17
C GLY A 9 -22.08 -3.99 7.15
N GLY A 10 -22.74 -4.55 8.17
CA GLY A 10 -22.79 -5.99 8.41
C GLY A 10 -21.73 -6.46 9.41
N LYS A 11 -21.84 -7.71 9.85
CA LYS A 11 -20.85 -8.36 10.72
C LYS A 11 -20.61 -9.80 10.27
N THR A 12 -19.39 -10.30 10.44
CA THR A 12 -19.02 -11.68 10.10
C THR A 12 -17.92 -12.20 11.03
N THR A 13 -17.37 -13.39 10.75
CA THR A 13 -16.25 -13.95 11.50
C THR A 13 -15.02 -13.03 11.38
N PRO A 14 -14.12 -12.98 12.38
CA PRO A 14 -12.89 -12.19 12.27
C PRO A 14 -12.02 -12.58 11.07
N VAL A 15 -12.08 -13.84 10.62
CA VAL A 15 -11.37 -14.32 9.44
C VAL A 15 -11.92 -13.66 8.17
N ASP A 16 -13.23 -13.74 7.95
CA ASP A 16 -13.85 -13.18 6.74
C ASP A 16 -13.81 -11.64 6.73
N ALA A 17 -13.96 -11.01 7.90
CA ALA A 17 -13.86 -9.57 8.03
C ALA A 17 -12.46 -9.06 7.72
N THR A 18 -11.42 -9.84 8.06
CA THR A 18 -10.03 -9.52 7.70
C THR A 18 -9.85 -9.45 6.19
N PHE A 19 -10.39 -10.43 5.44
CA PHE A 19 -10.31 -10.43 3.98
C PHE A 19 -11.07 -9.23 3.39
N TYR A 20 -12.33 -9.04 3.82
CA TYR A 20 -13.18 -7.98 3.29
C TYR A 20 -12.62 -6.58 3.57
N ASN A 21 -12.30 -6.27 4.83
CA ASN A 21 -11.77 -4.97 5.22
C ASN A 21 -10.36 -4.76 4.64
N GLY A 22 -9.56 -5.82 4.53
CA GLY A 22 -8.25 -5.77 3.88
C GLY A 22 -8.36 -5.41 2.40
N ALA A 23 -9.34 -5.98 1.69
CA ALA A 23 -9.60 -5.61 0.30
C ALA A 23 -9.95 -4.12 0.19
N ALA A 24 -10.81 -3.60 1.07
CA ALA A 24 -11.14 -2.17 1.08
C ALA A 24 -9.92 -1.26 1.31
N ILE A 25 -8.94 -1.70 2.10
CA ILE A 25 -7.69 -0.96 2.35
C ILE A 25 -6.74 -1.03 1.16
N ARG A 26 -6.54 -2.23 0.59
CA ARG A 26 -5.43 -2.47 -0.36
C ARG A 26 -5.81 -2.32 -1.82
N TYR A 27 -7.07 -2.52 -2.20
CA TYR A 27 -7.46 -2.74 -3.60
C TYR A 27 -7.06 -1.60 -4.54
N LEU A 28 -7.21 -0.35 -4.08
CA LEU A 28 -6.87 0.82 -4.88
C LEU A 28 -5.36 1.03 -5.02
N ASP A 29 -4.53 0.39 -4.20
CA ASP A 29 -3.09 0.67 -4.11
C ASP A 29 -2.80 2.10 -3.64
N TYR A 30 -3.67 2.66 -2.80
CA TYR A 30 -3.59 4.04 -2.32
C TYR A 30 -3.24 4.16 -0.82
N ASN A 31 -2.77 3.07 -0.24
CA ASN A 31 -2.37 2.96 1.15
C ASN A 31 -0.88 3.24 1.35
N ASP A 32 -0.35 2.99 2.55
CA ASP A 32 1.06 3.28 2.88
C ASP A 32 2.04 2.38 2.11
N SER A 33 3.33 2.65 2.24
CA SER A 33 4.39 1.79 1.75
C SER A 33 5.60 1.83 2.68
N PHE A 34 6.42 0.80 2.63
CA PHE A 34 7.73 0.74 3.25
C PHE A 34 8.74 0.25 2.20
N LEU A 35 9.84 0.98 2.05
CA LEU A 35 10.87 0.70 1.06
C LEU A 35 12.11 0.12 1.76
N ALA A 36 12.38 -1.16 1.51
CA ALA A 36 13.67 -1.78 1.77
C ALA A 36 14.47 -1.87 0.46
N LYS A 37 15.77 -2.15 0.55
CA LYS A 37 16.67 -2.19 -0.60
C LYS A 37 16.23 -3.19 -1.68
N GLU A 38 15.77 -4.38 -1.28
CA GLU A 38 15.40 -5.47 -2.20
C GLU A 38 13.93 -5.90 -2.05
N GLU A 39 13.15 -5.16 -1.27
CA GLU A 39 11.75 -5.49 -0.98
C GLU A 39 10.91 -4.24 -0.77
N THR A 40 9.65 -4.30 -1.18
CA THR A 40 8.67 -3.23 -0.95
C THR A 40 7.42 -3.86 -0.38
N CYS A 41 6.88 -3.29 0.69
CA CYS A 41 5.66 -3.80 1.28
C CYS A 41 4.72 -2.68 1.72
N HIS A 42 3.52 -3.06 2.15
CA HIS A 42 2.47 -2.14 2.60
C HIS A 42 2.05 -2.50 4.04
N PRO A 43 2.72 -1.95 5.05
CA PRO A 43 2.43 -2.30 6.43
C PRO A 43 0.98 -2.01 6.87
N SER A 44 0.31 -1.02 6.27
CA SER A 44 -1.11 -0.72 6.58
C SER A 44 -2.07 -1.83 6.21
N ASP A 45 -1.65 -2.79 5.39
CA ASP A 45 -2.47 -3.97 5.13
C ASP A 45 -2.73 -4.78 6.43
N ASN A 46 -1.88 -4.62 7.46
CA ASN A 46 -2.09 -5.19 8.80
C ASN A 46 -3.25 -4.53 9.58
N ILE A 47 -3.80 -3.39 9.14
CA ILE A 47 -4.92 -2.76 9.84
C ILE A 47 -6.11 -3.72 9.89
N ALA A 48 -6.43 -4.41 8.78
CA ALA A 48 -7.55 -5.33 8.74
C ALA A 48 -7.45 -6.52 9.73
N PRO A 49 -6.37 -7.32 9.73
CA PRO A 49 -6.25 -8.45 10.67
C PRO A 49 -6.20 -8.00 12.13
N VAL A 50 -5.52 -6.89 12.42
CA VAL A 50 -5.41 -6.36 13.77
C VAL A 50 -6.75 -5.77 14.24
N LEU A 51 -7.47 -5.04 13.39
CA LEU A 51 -8.77 -4.45 13.72
C LEU A 51 -9.82 -5.54 13.96
N ALA A 52 -9.86 -6.57 13.13
CA ALA A 52 -10.76 -7.71 13.32
C ALA A 52 -10.47 -8.44 14.63
N ALA A 53 -9.20 -8.72 14.94
CA ALA A 53 -8.80 -9.34 16.21
C ALA A 53 -9.11 -8.44 17.42
N ALA A 54 -8.85 -7.14 17.30
CA ALA A 54 -9.08 -6.14 18.34
C ALA A 54 -10.57 -5.98 18.66
N GLU A 55 -11.44 -5.87 17.65
CA GLU A 55 -12.90 -5.83 17.85
C GLU A 55 -13.41 -7.13 18.45
N TYR A 56 -12.91 -8.28 17.96
CA TYR A 56 -13.29 -9.58 18.47
C TYR A 56 -12.97 -9.74 19.97
N ASN A 57 -11.82 -9.23 20.40
CA ASN A 57 -11.38 -9.27 21.79
C ASN A 57 -11.81 -8.03 22.60
N GLN A 58 -12.46 -7.05 21.97
CA GLN A 58 -12.99 -5.83 22.57
C GLN A 58 -11.94 -5.00 23.34
N ILE A 59 -10.74 -4.88 22.79
CA ILE A 59 -9.64 -4.12 23.41
C ILE A 59 -9.78 -2.60 23.22
N SER A 60 -8.99 -1.82 23.95
CA SER A 60 -8.91 -0.37 23.75
C SER A 60 -8.19 -0.03 22.44
N GLY A 61 -8.42 1.18 21.93
CA GLY A 61 -7.68 1.66 20.77
C GLY A 61 -6.17 1.80 21.04
N LYS A 62 -5.75 2.02 22.29
CA LYS A 62 -4.34 1.97 22.69
C LYS A 62 -3.71 0.59 22.47
N GLU A 63 -4.39 -0.47 22.89
CA GLU A 63 -3.92 -1.84 22.65
C GLU A 63 -3.98 -2.23 21.16
N PHE A 64 -4.96 -1.70 20.42
CA PHE A 64 -4.99 -1.80 18.96
C PHE A 64 -3.76 -1.16 18.31
N LEU A 65 -3.39 0.07 18.68
CA LEU A 65 -2.20 0.75 18.16
C LEU A 65 -0.91 0.01 18.51
N LEU A 66 -0.79 -0.53 19.73
CA LEU A 66 0.34 -1.37 20.12
C LEU A 66 0.44 -2.62 19.25
N SER A 67 -0.68 -3.30 19.03
CA SER A 67 -0.75 -4.51 18.20
C SER A 67 -0.39 -4.21 16.74
N LEU A 68 -0.84 -3.07 16.22
CA LEU A 68 -0.52 -2.60 14.88
C LEU A 68 0.98 -2.26 14.75
N GLY A 69 1.55 -1.58 15.75
CA GLY A 69 2.98 -1.27 15.81
C GLY A 69 3.85 -2.52 15.78
N ILE A 70 3.44 -3.59 16.47
CA ILE A 70 4.11 -4.91 16.40
C ILE A 70 4.01 -5.50 14.99
N ALA A 71 2.83 -5.47 14.38
CA ALA A 71 2.62 -6.00 13.03
C ALA A 71 3.53 -5.30 12.00
N TYR A 72 3.55 -3.96 12.07
CA TYR A 72 4.41 -3.11 11.27
C TYR A 72 5.89 -3.45 11.49
N GLN A 73 6.35 -3.50 12.74
CA GLN A 73 7.76 -3.78 13.05
C GLN A 73 8.19 -5.14 12.51
N VAL A 74 7.41 -6.20 12.74
CA VAL A 74 7.74 -7.56 12.30
C VAL A 74 7.79 -7.64 10.77
N GLN A 75 6.77 -7.14 10.07
CA GLN A 75 6.73 -7.21 8.60
C GLN A 75 7.88 -6.42 7.98
N THR A 76 8.04 -5.15 8.37
CA THR A 76 9.06 -4.27 7.77
C THR A 76 10.47 -4.74 8.09
N ARG A 77 10.72 -5.26 9.30
CA ARG A 77 12.01 -5.82 9.66
C ARG A 77 12.35 -7.04 8.82
N LEU A 78 11.37 -7.93 8.59
CA LEU A 78 11.55 -9.06 7.67
C LEU A 78 11.74 -8.61 6.23
N SER A 79 11.07 -7.54 5.77
CA SER A 79 11.32 -6.98 4.44
C SER A 79 12.76 -6.45 4.28
N GLU A 80 13.38 -5.93 5.33
CA GLU A 80 14.78 -5.48 5.29
C GLU A 80 15.79 -6.62 5.22
N VAL A 81 15.60 -7.67 6.02
CA VAL A 81 16.63 -8.71 6.22
C VAL A 81 16.37 -10.01 5.48
N ALA A 82 15.11 -10.26 5.12
CA ALA A 82 14.63 -11.47 4.46
C ALA A 82 13.81 -11.10 3.19
N PRO A 83 14.39 -10.37 2.22
CA PRO A 83 13.72 -10.05 0.97
C PRO A 83 13.44 -11.34 0.18
N VAL A 84 12.21 -11.52 -0.28
CA VAL A 84 11.79 -12.76 -0.97
C VAL A 84 11.46 -12.55 -2.45
N ARG A 85 11.29 -11.29 -2.87
CA ARG A 85 10.96 -10.91 -4.25
C ARG A 85 11.86 -11.58 -5.29
N LYS A 86 13.19 -11.50 -5.10
CA LYS A 86 14.18 -12.10 -6.03
C LYS A 86 14.13 -13.63 -6.09
N HIS A 87 13.51 -14.25 -5.08
CA HIS A 87 13.33 -15.69 -4.98
C HIS A 87 11.98 -16.15 -5.56
N GLY A 88 11.21 -15.24 -6.19
CA GLY A 88 9.95 -15.56 -6.86
C GLY A 88 8.72 -15.60 -5.94
N PHE A 89 8.81 -15.03 -4.74
CA PHE A 89 7.70 -14.91 -3.80
C PHE A 89 7.22 -13.46 -3.66
N ASP A 90 5.96 -13.28 -3.29
CA ASP A 90 5.38 -11.94 -3.07
C ASP A 90 5.68 -11.44 -1.65
N HIS A 91 5.74 -10.12 -1.47
CA HIS A 91 6.03 -9.50 -0.15
C HIS A 91 5.01 -9.86 0.95
N THR A 92 3.86 -10.43 0.58
CA THR A 92 2.88 -10.94 1.54
C THR A 92 3.46 -12.06 2.40
N VAL A 93 4.53 -12.76 1.98
CA VAL A 93 5.24 -13.74 2.81
C VAL A 93 5.70 -13.11 4.12
N GLN A 94 6.39 -11.96 4.08
CA GLN A 94 6.77 -11.24 5.29
C GLN A 94 5.54 -10.70 6.04
N GLY A 95 4.51 -10.28 5.29
CA GLY A 95 3.21 -9.86 5.83
C GLY A 95 2.53 -10.92 6.69
N ALA A 96 2.64 -12.22 6.36
CA ALA A 96 2.05 -13.29 7.15
C ALA A 96 2.54 -13.32 8.61
N TYR A 97 3.83 -13.09 8.82
CA TYR A 97 4.45 -13.03 10.14
C TYR A 97 3.99 -11.80 10.92
N GLY A 98 3.94 -10.63 10.24
CA GLY A 98 3.47 -9.38 10.84
C GLY A 98 1.99 -9.46 11.24
N ALA A 99 1.13 -9.91 10.34
CA ALA A 99 -0.30 -10.05 10.58
C ALA A 99 -0.59 -11.03 11.71
N ALA A 100 0.11 -12.18 11.75
CA ALA A 100 -0.05 -13.16 12.83
C ALA A 100 0.41 -12.61 14.18
N ALA A 101 1.54 -11.89 14.22
CA ALA A 101 2.05 -11.26 15.45
C ALA A 101 1.08 -10.20 15.99
N GLY A 102 0.63 -9.27 15.12
CA GLY A 102 -0.30 -8.22 15.49
C GLY A 102 -1.67 -8.76 15.92
N ALA A 103 -2.27 -9.66 15.14
CA ALA A 103 -3.55 -10.25 15.48
C ALA A 103 -3.48 -11.05 16.79
N SER A 104 -2.40 -11.81 17.01
CA SER A 104 -2.21 -12.57 18.26
C SER A 104 -2.02 -11.66 19.47
N LYS A 105 -1.34 -10.52 19.31
CA LYS A 105 -1.26 -9.50 20.39
C LYS A 105 -2.63 -8.88 20.68
N ALA A 106 -3.42 -8.57 19.65
CA ALA A 106 -4.77 -8.01 19.80
C ALA A 106 -5.74 -9.00 20.46
N LEU A 107 -5.53 -10.31 20.27
CA LEU A 107 -6.21 -11.39 20.98
C LEU A 107 -5.68 -11.63 22.41
N GLU A 108 -4.73 -10.80 22.88
CA GLU A 108 -4.10 -10.89 24.20
C GLU A 108 -3.49 -12.27 24.51
N LEU A 109 -2.94 -12.92 23.48
CA LEU A 109 -2.29 -14.21 23.64
C LEU A 109 -0.94 -14.07 24.37
N ASP A 110 -0.55 -15.12 25.10
CA ASP A 110 0.77 -15.22 25.68
C ASP A 110 1.86 -15.46 24.61
N ALA A 111 3.12 -15.28 24.99
CA ALA A 111 4.26 -15.41 24.09
C ALA A 111 4.37 -16.78 23.40
N GLN A 112 3.96 -17.87 24.05
CA GLN A 112 4.03 -19.20 23.44
C GLN A 112 2.97 -19.34 22.35
N LYS A 113 1.75 -18.88 22.61
CA LYS A 113 0.67 -18.88 21.62
C LYS A 113 0.96 -17.94 20.45
N ILE A 114 1.52 -16.76 20.70
CA ILE A 114 1.98 -15.85 19.64
C ILE A 114 3.02 -16.55 18.75
N ALA A 115 4.02 -17.21 19.35
CA ALA A 115 5.05 -17.94 18.58
C ALA A 115 4.44 -19.05 17.71
N ASN A 116 3.46 -19.79 18.23
CA ASN A 116 2.75 -20.82 17.47
C ASN A 116 1.94 -20.22 16.31
N ALA A 117 1.24 -19.11 16.53
CA ALA A 117 0.48 -18.42 15.48
C ALA A 117 1.38 -17.96 14.33
N ILE A 118 2.51 -17.31 14.67
CA ILE A 118 3.52 -16.87 13.70
C ILE A 118 4.06 -18.07 12.91
N ALA A 119 4.40 -19.17 13.59
CA ALA A 119 4.90 -20.39 12.95
C ALA A 119 3.89 -21.02 11.98
N ILE A 120 2.61 -21.11 12.37
CA ILE A 120 1.54 -21.63 11.50
C ILE A 120 1.35 -20.73 10.28
N ALA A 121 1.28 -19.41 10.47
CA ALA A 121 1.12 -18.45 9.38
C ALA A 121 2.31 -18.48 8.41
N GLY A 122 3.53 -18.39 8.92
CA GLY A 122 4.76 -18.41 8.13
C GLY A 122 4.96 -19.69 7.32
N THR A 123 4.45 -20.82 7.81
CA THR A 123 4.51 -22.10 7.08
C THR A 123 3.50 -22.17 5.93
N THR A 124 2.33 -21.54 6.09
CA THR A 124 1.18 -21.75 5.18
C THR A 124 0.97 -20.63 4.17
N GLN A 125 1.43 -19.40 4.46
CA GLN A 125 1.14 -18.21 3.67
C GLN A 125 2.34 -17.75 2.83
N ASN A 126 2.74 -18.58 1.86
CA ASN A 126 3.90 -18.32 0.99
C ASN A 126 3.47 -18.04 -0.46
N ALA A 127 2.97 -16.83 -0.73
CA ALA A 127 2.42 -16.47 -2.04
C ALA A 127 3.51 -16.31 -3.12
N LEU A 128 3.20 -16.75 -4.34
CA LEU A 128 4.09 -16.60 -5.51
C LEU A 128 4.06 -15.18 -6.08
N ARG A 129 5.20 -14.74 -6.61
CA ARG A 129 5.38 -13.41 -7.20
C ARG A 129 4.60 -13.18 -8.49
N VAL A 130 4.15 -14.25 -9.17
CA VAL A 130 3.29 -14.17 -10.36
C VAL A 130 2.03 -13.31 -10.16
N THR A 131 1.63 -13.12 -8.89
CA THR A 131 0.64 -12.14 -8.44
C THR A 131 0.85 -10.72 -9.02
N ARG A 132 2.10 -10.33 -9.32
CA ARG A 132 2.45 -8.97 -9.77
C ARG A 132 3.39 -8.93 -10.97
N THR A 133 3.46 -10.00 -11.76
CA THR A 133 4.30 -10.05 -12.96
C THR A 133 3.50 -10.60 -14.13
N GLY A 134 3.84 -10.19 -15.36
CA GLY A 134 3.07 -10.57 -16.55
C GLY A 134 1.75 -9.79 -16.64
N SER A 135 0.68 -10.46 -17.09
CA SER A 135 -0.65 -9.84 -17.12
C SER A 135 -1.22 -9.73 -15.70
N LEU A 136 -1.37 -8.50 -15.22
CA LEU A 136 -1.88 -8.22 -13.88
C LEU A 136 -3.38 -8.51 -13.82
N SER A 137 -3.80 -9.20 -12.75
CA SER A 137 -5.22 -9.42 -12.44
C SER A 137 -5.60 -8.73 -11.14
N ASN A 138 -6.91 -8.61 -10.88
CA ASN A 138 -7.47 -8.05 -9.65
C ASN A 138 -6.93 -8.74 -8.38
N TRP A 139 -6.39 -9.96 -8.50
CA TRP A 139 -5.76 -10.70 -7.41
C TRP A 139 -4.63 -9.92 -6.73
N LYS A 140 -3.91 -9.04 -7.44
CA LYS A 140 -2.88 -8.15 -6.85
C LYS A 140 -3.42 -7.35 -5.66
N GLY A 141 -4.67 -6.89 -5.74
CA GLY A 141 -5.35 -6.13 -4.67
C GLY A 141 -5.90 -7.02 -3.54
N LEU A 142 -5.96 -8.34 -3.74
CA LEU A 142 -6.56 -9.31 -2.82
C LEU A 142 -5.54 -10.28 -2.20
N ALA A 143 -4.30 -10.31 -2.71
CA ALA A 143 -3.26 -11.22 -2.26
C ALA A 143 -2.89 -11.03 -0.78
N TYR A 144 -2.67 -9.79 -0.32
CA TYR A 144 -2.41 -9.53 1.10
C TYR A 144 -3.65 -9.81 1.97
N PRO A 145 -4.86 -9.32 1.62
CA PRO A 145 -6.07 -9.69 2.36
C PRO A 145 -6.24 -11.20 2.55
N ASN A 146 -5.92 -12.00 1.54
CA ASN A 146 -5.91 -13.47 1.63
C ASN A 146 -4.85 -13.99 2.61
N THR A 147 -3.62 -13.47 2.55
CA THR A 147 -2.57 -13.83 3.51
C THR A 147 -2.96 -13.45 4.94
N ALA A 148 -3.50 -12.25 5.16
CA ALA A 148 -3.95 -11.76 6.45
C ALA A 148 -5.10 -12.60 7.03
N MET A 149 -6.03 -13.04 6.17
CA MET A 149 -7.09 -13.99 6.53
C MET A 149 -6.51 -15.29 7.09
N GLY A 150 -5.52 -15.87 6.41
CA GLY A 150 -4.80 -17.05 6.88
C GLY A 150 -4.06 -16.82 8.20
N ALA A 151 -3.45 -15.64 8.39
CA ALA A 151 -2.75 -15.28 9.61
C ALA A 151 -3.69 -15.12 10.83
N VAL A 152 -4.87 -14.52 10.65
CA VAL A 152 -5.90 -14.42 11.71
C VAL A 152 -6.44 -15.81 12.06
N HIS A 153 -6.65 -16.67 11.05
CA HIS A 153 -7.03 -18.06 11.31
C HIS A 153 -5.96 -18.79 12.14
N ALA A 154 -4.68 -18.62 11.82
CA ALA A 154 -3.56 -19.16 12.59
C ALA A 154 -3.54 -18.67 14.05
N ALA A 155 -3.75 -17.36 14.26
CA ALA A 155 -3.85 -16.77 15.59
C ALA A 155 -5.01 -17.36 16.41
N LEU A 156 -6.17 -17.56 15.78
CA LEU A 156 -7.31 -18.21 16.42
C LEU A 156 -7.01 -19.68 16.77
N LEU A 157 -6.40 -20.45 15.88
CA LEU A 157 -5.98 -21.84 16.17
C LEU A 157 -5.03 -21.89 17.38
N ALA A 158 -4.02 -21.02 17.40
CA ALA A 158 -3.08 -20.93 18.52
C ALA A 158 -3.76 -20.50 19.84
N SER A 159 -4.78 -19.65 19.77
CA SER A 159 -5.57 -19.27 20.95
C SER A 159 -6.20 -20.48 21.67
N TYR A 160 -6.55 -21.52 20.90
CA TYR A 160 -7.08 -22.81 21.35
C TYR A 160 -6.00 -23.89 21.62
N GLY A 161 -4.72 -23.52 21.58
CA GLY A 161 -3.61 -24.41 21.94
C GLY A 161 -3.05 -25.25 20.78
N ILE A 162 -3.46 -24.98 19.54
CA ILE A 162 -2.80 -25.57 18.37
C ILE A 162 -1.37 -25.03 18.29
N THR A 163 -0.41 -25.93 18.07
CA THR A 163 1.02 -25.60 18.00
C THR A 163 1.50 -25.50 16.55
N GLY A 164 2.53 -24.67 16.33
CA GLY A 164 3.18 -24.49 15.04
C GLY A 164 4.64 -24.98 15.06
N PRO A 165 5.28 -25.12 13.88
CA PRO A 165 6.70 -25.48 13.80
C PRO A 165 7.58 -24.33 14.30
N ARG A 166 8.02 -24.39 15.56
CA ARG A 166 8.68 -23.26 16.24
C ARG A 166 9.99 -22.78 15.63
N GLU A 167 10.64 -23.61 14.82
CA GLU A 167 11.85 -23.26 14.05
C GLU A 167 11.48 -22.78 12.63
N VAL A 168 10.35 -22.07 12.47
CA VAL A 168 9.82 -21.65 11.15
C VAL A 168 10.83 -20.86 10.31
N PHE A 169 11.78 -20.16 10.96
CA PHE A 169 12.82 -19.43 10.25
C PHE A 169 14.03 -20.32 9.93
N GLU A 170 14.70 -20.83 10.96
CA GLU A 170 16.01 -21.47 10.92
C GLU A 170 15.99 -22.99 10.79
N GLY A 171 14.83 -23.62 11.01
CA GLY A 171 14.66 -25.06 10.99
C GLY A 171 14.88 -25.66 9.61
N ASN A 172 15.05 -26.98 9.56
CA ASN A 172 15.15 -27.72 8.31
C ASN A 172 13.94 -27.43 7.39
N LYS A 173 14.18 -26.92 6.18
CA LYS A 173 13.15 -26.45 5.24
C LYS A 173 12.32 -25.25 5.73
N GLY A 174 12.80 -24.52 6.74
CA GLY A 174 12.23 -23.25 7.20
C GLY A 174 12.44 -22.12 6.19
N LEU A 175 11.98 -20.91 6.54
CA LEU A 175 12.05 -19.73 5.67
C LEU A 175 13.46 -19.45 5.15
N MET A 176 14.49 -19.59 6.01
CA MET A 176 15.88 -19.32 5.64
C MET A 176 16.43 -20.31 4.62
N ASP A 177 15.99 -21.57 4.70
CA ASP A 177 16.46 -22.65 3.82
C ASP A 177 15.69 -22.66 2.49
N SER A 178 14.37 -22.51 2.58
CA SER A 178 13.46 -22.73 1.44
C SER A 178 13.18 -21.47 0.58
N ILE A 179 13.24 -20.26 1.16
CA ILE A 179 12.71 -19.05 0.50
C ILE A 179 13.66 -17.86 0.57
N ALA A 180 13.98 -17.35 1.76
CA ALA A 180 14.59 -16.02 1.93
C ALA A 180 16.12 -16.03 1.95
N GLY A 181 16.74 -17.20 2.09
CA GLY A 181 18.16 -17.30 2.41
C GLY A 181 18.46 -16.98 3.87
N LYS A 182 19.75 -17.03 4.23
CA LYS A 182 20.19 -16.78 5.61
C LYS A 182 20.07 -15.31 5.99
N PHE A 183 19.50 -15.04 7.15
CA PHE A 183 19.44 -13.72 7.76
C PHE A 183 19.59 -13.82 9.28
N THR A 184 19.73 -12.67 9.95
CA THR A 184 19.82 -12.61 11.41
C THR A 184 19.01 -11.43 11.92
N ILE A 185 18.23 -11.66 12.98
CA ILE A 185 17.48 -10.63 13.68
C ILE A 185 17.79 -10.76 15.17
N ASP A 186 18.17 -9.64 15.79
CA ASP A 186 18.28 -9.54 17.24
C ASP A 186 17.05 -8.80 17.78
N TRP A 187 15.96 -9.55 18.00
CA TRP A 187 14.68 -9.00 18.46
C TRP A 187 14.79 -8.23 19.78
N SER A 188 15.83 -8.46 20.59
CA SER A 188 16.06 -7.73 21.84
C SER A 188 16.48 -6.27 21.63
N LYS A 189 16.97 -5.94 20.43
CA LYS A 189 17.37 -4.58 20.02
C LYS A 189 16.32 -3.87 19.18
N GLU A 190 15.33 -4.59 18.69
CA GLU A 190 14.24 -4.03 17.89
C GLU A 190 13.32 -3.18 18.79
N LYS A 191 12.84 -2.07 18.23
CA LYS A 191 11.86 -1.16 18.84
C LYS A 191 10.68 -1.00 17.89
N LEU A 192 9.53 -0.52 18.36
CA LEU A 192 8.35 -0.28 17.50
C LEU A 192 8.45 1.03 16.69
N GLU A 193 9.60 1.28 16.07
CA GLU A 193 9.90 2.57 15.42
C GLU A 193 9.75 2.55 13.89
N HIS A 194 9.57 1.38 13.27
CA HIS A 194 9.44 1.28 11.81
C HIS A 194 8.15 1.91 11.27
N VAL A 195 7.15 2.15 12.13
CA VAL A 195 5.99 2.97 11.74
C VAL A 195 6.41 4.37 11.27
N ASN A 196 7.51 4.93 11.82
CA ASN A 196 8.04 6.24 11.41
C ASN A 196 8.88 6.18 10.11
N LYS A 197 9.10 4.97 9.58
CA LYS A 197 9.83 4.74 8.33
C LYS A 197 8.89 4.45 7.15
N THR A 198 7.57 4.42 7.38
CA THR A 198 6.61 4.26 6.30
C THR A 198 6.38 5.59 5.57
N ILE A 199 5.91 5.48 4.34
CA ILE A 199 5.59 6.60 3.47
C ILE A 199 4.13 6.52 3.06
N ILE A 200 3.49 7.67 2.91
CA ILE A 200 2.09 7.75 2.49
C ILE A 200 2.04 8.18 1.04
N LYS A 201 1.22 7.52 0.24
CA LYS A 201 0.94 7.91 -1.14
C LYS A 201 0.05 9.15 -1.16
N LYS A 202 0.51 10.19 -1.85
CA LYS A 202 -0.23 11.43 -2.09
C LYS A 202 -1.13 11.34 -3.31
N TYR A 203 -0.77 10.48 -4.26
CA TYR A 203 -1.52 10.19 -5.48
C TYR A 203 -1.90 8.71 -5.52
N ASN A 204 -3.05 8.37 -6.10
CA ASN A 204 -3.49 6.98 -6.25
C ASN A 204 -2.64 6.31 -7.32
N ALA A 205 -1.46 5.79 -6.98
CA ALA A 205 -0.48 5.36 -7.97
C ALA A 205 0.50 4.34 -7.37
N GLU A 206 1.15 3.55 -8.23
CA GLU A 206 2.30 2.74 -7.79
C GLU A 206 3.36 3.63 -7.10
N ILE A 207 4.00 3.11 -6.05
CA ILE A 207 4.76 3.96 -5.14
C ILE A 207 5.90 4.69 -5.86
N HIS A 208 6.57 4.06 -6.83
CA HIS A 208 7.74 4.59 -7.53
C HIS A 208 7.45 5.82 -8.42
N SER A 209 6.18 6.20 -8.63
CA SER A 209 5.79 7.33 -9.47
C SER A 209 5.52 8.64 -8.72
N GLN A 210 5.43 8.63 -7.39
CA GLN A 210 4.92 9.77 -6.61
C GLN A 210 5.68 11.08 -6.86
N SER A 211 7.03 11.07 -6.80
CA SER A 211 7.87 12.25 -7.08
C SER A 211 7.71 12.77 -8.50
N SER A 212 7.52 11.86 -9.46
CA SER A 212 7.31 12.22 -10.87
C SER A 212 5.94 12.90 -11.05
N ILE A 213 4.88 12.36 -10.45
CA ILE A 213 3.56 13.00 -10.52
C ILE A 213 3.61 14.40 -9.87
N GLU A 214 4.24 14.53 -8.70
CA GLU A 214 4.35 15.83 -8.01
C GLU A 214 5.12 16.87 -8.85
N GLY A 215 6.27 16.48 -9.41
CA GLY A 215 7.07 17.36 -10.27
C GLY A 215 6.32 17.79 -11.53
N LEU A 216 5.57 16.89 -12.18
CA LEU A 216 4.83 17.23 -13.39
C LEU A 216 3.69 18.20 -13.10
N LEU A 217 3.00 18.02 -11.98
CA LEU A 217 1.96 18.93 -11.52
C LEU A 217 2.53 20.32 -11.18
N GLU A 218 3.75 20.39 -10.64
CA GLU A 218 4.44 21.68 -10.43
C GLU A 218 4.67 22.42 -11.75
N ILE A 219 5.21 21.74 -12.77
CA ILE A 219 5.41 22.33 -14.11
C ILE A 219 4.07 22.79 -14.68
N ARG A 220 3.06 21.90 -14.69
CA ARG A 220 1.72 22.19 -15.21
C ARG A 220 1.12 23.43 -14.57
N ASN A 221 1.11 23.49 -13.24
CA ASN A 221 0.44 24.56 -12.49
C ASN A 221 1.18 25.91 -12.63
N LYS A 222 2.51 25.88 -12.76
CA LYS A 222 3.33 27.08 -12.91
C LYS A 222 3.28 27.65 -14.33
N GLN A 223 3.33 26.79 -15.34
CA GLN A 223 3.52 27.20 -16.74
C GLN A 223 2.21 27.29 -17.54
N LYS A 224 1.15 26.58 -17.11
CA LYS A 224 -0.17 26.59 -17.77
C LYS A 224 -0.10 26.28 -19.28
N ILE A 225 0.73 25.31 -19.64
CA ILE A 225 0.94 24.87 -21.03
C ILE A 225 -0.33 24.17 -21.53
N ALA A 226 -0.79 24.53 -22.73
CA ALA A 226 -1.91 23.84 -23.36
C ALA A 226 -1.48 22.43 -23.80
N VAL A 227 -2.38 21.45 -23.69
CA VAL A 227 -2.08 20.04 -23.94
C VAL A 227 -1.65 19.82 -25.40
N GLU A 228 -2.27 20.56 -26.31
CA GLU A 228 -2.02 20.52 -27.76
C GLU A 228 -0.60 21.00 -28.10
N ASP A 229 -0.04 21.87 -27.27
CA ASP A 229 1.31 22.41 -27.43
C ASP A 229 2.40 21.45 -26.94
N ILE A 230 2.05 20.34 -26.27
CA ILE A 230 3.04 19.38 -25.78
C ILE A 230 3.59 18.56 -26.94
N LYS A 231 4.90 18.66 -27.14
CA LYS A 231 5.66 17.81 -28.05
C LYS A 231 6.08 16.51 -27.36
N GLN A 232 6.67 16.60 -26.16
CA GLN A 232 7.16 15.42 -25.43
C GLN A 232 7.21 15.67 -23.92
N ILE A 233 6.98 14.63 -23.13
CA ILE A 233 7.25 14.60 -21.68
C ILE A 233 8.38 13.59 -21.45
N ARG A 234 9.51 14.03 -20.89
CA ARG A 234 10.66 13.17 -20.56
C ARG A 234 10.80 13.03 -19.06
N LEU A 235 10.84 11.79 -18.59
CA LEU A 235 11.15 11.43 -17.22
C LEU A 235 12.50 10.70 -17.18
N THR A 236 13.44 11.23 -16.41
CA THR A 236 14.66 10.53 -16.02
C THR A 236 14.54 10.11 -14.56
N THR A 237 14.65 8.82 -14.27
CA THR A 237 14.36 8.23 -12.94
C THR A 237 15.32 7.08 -12.59
N PHE A 238 15.14 6.44 -11.43
CA PHE A 238 15.89 5.28 -10.99
C PHE A 238 15.44 3.97 -11.65
N ASP A 239 16.33 3.00 -11.70
CA ASP A 239 16.15 1.70 -12.35
C ASP A 239 14.89 0.94 -11.91
N VAL A 240 14.62 0.86 -10.60
CA VAL A 240 13.44 0.15 -10.08
C VAL A 240 12.13 0.71 -10.64
N ALA A 241 11.99 2.04 -10.69
CA ALA A 241 10.82 2.68 -11.31
C ALA A 241 10.71 2.33 -12.80
N TYR A 242 11.82 2.36 -13.52
CA TYR A 242 11.84 2.05 -14.96
C TYR A 242 11.47 0.58 -15.23
N HIS A 243 12.08 -0.36 -14.51
CA HIS A 243 11.87 -1.79 -14.74
C HIS A 243 10.45 -2.23 -14.40
N ILE A 244 9.84 -1.66 -13.35
CA ILE A 244 8.49 -2.05 -12.89
C ILE A 244 7.39 -1.29 -13.65
N ILE A 245 7.51 0.03 -13.80
CA ILE A 245 6.41 0.89 -14.29
C ILE A 245 6.80 1.82 -15.47
N GLY A 246 8.05 1.84 -15.91
CA GLY A 246 8.54 2.80 -16.91
C GLY A 246 8.82 2.28 -18.32
N GLY A 247 8.69 0.97 -18.57
CA GLY A 247 8.98 0.39 -19.89
C GLY A 247 10.13 -0.62 -19.93
N GLY A 248 10.66 -1.05 -18.77
CA GLY A 248 11.77 -2.00 -18.68
C GLY A 248 11.33 -3.47 -18.63
N GLU A 249 11.80 -4.20 -17.61
CA GLU A 249 11.64 -5.68 -17.53
C GLU A 249 10.19 -6.14 -17.53
N GLU A 250 9.27 -5.36 -16.92
CA GLU A 250 7.86 -5.72 -16.83
C GLU A 250 7.01 -5.20 -18.01
N GLY A 251 7.65 -4.89 -19.16
CA GLY A 251 7.00 -4.56 -20.44
C GLY A 251 6.94 -3.06 -20.75
N GLU A 252 6.49 -2.71 -21.95
CA GLU A 252 6.58 -1.35 -22.53
C GLU A 252 5.72 -0.27 -21.84
N LYS A 253 4.69 -0.68 -21.09
CA LYS A 253 3.75 0.20 -20.36
C LYS A 253 3.06 1.30 -21.20
N LYS A 254 2.92 1.09 -22.52
CA LYS A 254 2.26 2.03 -23.46
C LYS A 254 0.95 1.52 -24.07
N THR A 255 0.57 0.28 -23.84
CA THR A 255 -0.74 -0.26 -24.23
C THR A 255 -1.56 -0.47 -22.96
N ILE A 256 -2.46 0.46 -22.67
CA ILE A 256 -3.17 0.54 -21.40
C ILE A 256 -4.67 0.54 -21.67
N GLN A 257 -5.37 -0.47 -21.15
CA GLN A 257 -6.81 -0.68 -21.35
C GLN A 257 -7.53 -0.94 -20.02
N THR A 258 -6.82 -1.45 -19.01
CA THR A 258 -7.38 -1.80 -17.70
C THR A 258 -6.84 -0.90 -16.58
N LYS A 259 -7.53 -0.93 -15.43
CA LYS A 259 -7.13 -0.22 -14.22
C LYS A 259 -5.78 -0.73 -13.70
N GLU A 260 -5.56 -2.04 -13.72
CA GLU A 260 -4.34 -2.69 -13.26
C GLU A 260 -3.14 -2.36 -14.15
N GLU A 261 -3.34 -2.21 -15.45
CA GLU A 261 -2.30 -1.72 -16.38
C GLU A 261 -2.02 -0.23 -16.15
N ALA A 262 -3.07 0.57 -15.97
CA ALA A 262 -2.99 2.01 -15.78
C ALA A 262 -2.25 2.41 -14.50
N ASP A 263 -2.52 1.73 -13.38
CA ASP A 263 -1.85 2.03 -12.11
C ASP A 263 -0.38 1.58 -12.07
N HIS A 264 0.06 0.78 -13.04
CA HIS A 264 1.45 0.30 -13.22
C HIS A 264 2.12 0.83 -14.52
N SER A 265 1.70 2.02 -14.98
CA SER A 265 2.30 2.70 -16.14
C SER A 265 2.64 4.16 -15.83
N LEU A 266 3.93 4.49 -15.77
CA LEU A 266 4.42 5.87 -15.70
C LEU A 266 3.93 6.71 -16.88
N PRO A 267 3.99 6.23 -18.14
CA PRO A 267 3.40 6.96 -19.27
C PRO A 267 1.95 7.37 -19.04
N TYR A 268 1.12 6.44 -18.58
CA TYR A 268 -0.29 6.72 -18.29
C TYR A 268 -0.45 7.70 -17.13
N MET A 269 0.20 7.44 -15.99
CA MET A 269 0.07 8.26 -14.78
C MET A 269 0.50 9.71 -15.01
N LEU A 270 1.58 9.93 -15.77
CA LEU A 270 2.04 11.27 -16.12
C LEU A 270 1.08 11.96 -17.12
N ALA A 271 0.51 11.21 -18.08
CA ALA A 271 -0.46 11.77 -19.00
C ALA A 271 -1.71 12.28 -18.27
N VAL A 272 -2.33 11.46 -17.40
CA VAL A 272 -3.53 11.89 -16.65
C VAL A 272 -3.20 12.96 -15.61
N ALA A 273 -2.03 12.92 -14.97
CA ALA A 273 -1.59 13.99 -14.09
C ALA A 273 -1.53 15.35 -14.82
N PHE A 274 -1.01 15.36 -16.05
CA PHE A 274 -0.94 16.58 -16.84
C PHE A 274 -2.33 17.03 -17.32
N LEU A 275 -3.14 16.12 -17.86
CA LEU A 275 -4.48 16.44 -18.38
C LEU A 275 -5.41 16.94 -17.27
N ASP A 276 -5.54 16.14 -16.22
CA ASP A 276 -6.60 16.29 -15.23
C ASP A 276 -6.13 17.10 -14.01
N GLY A 277 -4.82 17.31 -13.86
CA GLY A 277 -4.24 18.01 -12.72
C GLY A 277 -4.23 17.20 -11.42
N GLN A 278 -4.57 15.91 -11.50
CA GLN A 278 -4.61 14.99 -10.36
C GLN A 278 -4.51 13.53 -10.84
N VAL A 279 -4.22 12.62 -9.91
CA VAL A 279 -4.25 11.17 -10.14
C VAL A 279 -4.98 10.52 -8.96
N MET A 280 -6.28 10.28 -9.16
CA MET A 280 -7.25 9.81 -8.16
C MET A 280 -8.05 8.62 -8.74
N PRO A 281 -8.87 7.89 -7.95
CA PRO A 281 -9.64 6.75 -8.45
C PRO A 281 -10.40 7.01 -9.77
N GLU A 282 -10.92 8.22 -9.96
CA GLU A 282 -11.66 8.63 -11.16
C GLU A 282 -10.84 8.54 -12.45
N GLN A 283 -9.52 8.77 -12.38
CA GLN A 283 -8.65 8.63 -13.55
C GLN A 283 -8.60 7.18 -14.02
N TYR A 284 -8.69 6.22 -13.10
CA TYR A 284 -8.59 4.79 -13.38
C TYR A 284 -9.90 4.15 -13.86
N GLU A 285 -10.97 4.92 -14.04
CA GLU A 285 -12.20 4.42 -14.63
C GLU A 285 -11.99 4.08 -16.12
N PRO A 286 -12.54 2.96 -16.63
CA PRO A 286 -12.37 2.58 -18.03
C PRO A 286 -12.79 3.68 -19.02
N SER A 287 -13.78 4.50 -18.63
CA SER A 287 -14.27 5.62 -19.42
C SER A 287 -13.26 6.77 -19.56
N ARG A 288 -12.33 6.93 -18.61
CA ARG A 288 -11.22 7.90 -18.69
C ARG A 288 -9.99 7.27 -19.31
N ILE A 289 -9.65 6.02 -18.94
CA ILE A 289 -8.50 5.28 -19.49
C ILE A 289 -8.53 5.28 -21.02
N ASN A 290 -9.69 5.00 -21.62
CA ASN A 290 -9.82 4.82 -23.06
C ASN A 290 -10.03 6.12 -23.85
N GLN A 291 -9.97 7.30 -23.21
CA GLN A 291 -10.13 8.57 -23.92
C GLN A 291 -8.95 8.85 -24.85
N ALA A 292 -9.25 9.44 -26.01
CA ALA A 292 -8.26 9.68 -27.04
C ALA A 292 -7.15 10.65 -26.60
N ASP A 293 -7.46 11.67 -25.79
CA ASP A 293 -6.48 12.60 -25.25
C ASP A 293 -5.44 11.90 -24.37
N VAL A 294 -5.89 11.01 -23.48
CA VAL A 294 -5.04 10.18 -22.61
C VAL A 294 -4.19 9.23 -23.44
N GLN A 295 -4.82 8.48 -24.34
CA GLN A 295 -4.14 7.50 -25.18
C GLN A 295 -3.11 8.16 -26.12
N ASN A 296 -3.35 9.39 -26.57
CA ASN A 296 -2.40 10.14 -27.37
C ASN A 296 -1.25 10.71 -26.54
N LEU A 297 -1.53 11.31 -25.38
CA LEU A 297 -0.50 11.96 -24.56
C LEU A 297 0.45 10.94 -23.94
N LEU A 298 -0.04 9.77 -23.51
CA LEU A 298 0.83 8.74 -22.92
C LEU A 298 1.90 8.23 -23.92
N GLN A 299 1.62 8.27 -25.22
CA GLN A 299 2.62 7.91 -26.24
C GLN A 299 3.78 8.91 -26.30
N LYS A 300 3.52 10.17 -25.95
CA LYS A 300 4.51 11.27 -25.89
C LYS A 300 5.37 11.23 -24.63
N VAL A 301 5.11 10.32 -23.70
CA VAL A 301 5.94 10.14 -22.50
C VAL A 301 7.11 9.20 -22.81
N GLU A 302 8.32 9.63 -22.48
CA GLU A 302 9.54 8.84 -22.55
C GLU A 302 10.16 8.73 -21.15
N VAL A 303 10.50 7.51 -20.73
CA VAL A 303 11.12 7.24 -19.43
C VAL A 303 12.52 6.68 -19.65
N LYS A 304 13.50 7.23 -18.94
CA LYS A 304 14.91 6.82 -18.98
C LYS A 304 15.44 6.59 -17.58
N VAL A 305 16.46 5.73 -17.49
CA VAL A 305 17.19 5.45 -16.25
C VAL A 305 18.41 6.36 -16.16
N ASP A 306 18.68 6.86 -14.96
CA ASP A 306 19.96 7.45 -14.58
C ASP A 306 20.59 6.68 -13.41
N ALA A 307 21.85 6.29 -13.58
CA ALA A 307 22.58 5.51 -12.59
C ALA A 307 22.81 6.30 -11.28
N THR A 308 22.90 7.63 -11.36
CA THR A 308 23.05 8.51 -10.19
C THR A 308 21.77 8.57 -9.36
N TYR A 309 20.59 8.53 -9.99
CA TYR A 309 19.31 8.40 -9.28
C TYR A 309 19.13 7.01 -8.70
N SER A 310 19.53 5.97 -9.45
CA SER A 310 19.49 4.58 -9.00
C SER A 310 20.34 4.36 -7.74
N ALA A 311 21.51 5.01 -7.66
CA ALA A 311 22.39 4.94 -6.48
C ALA A 311 21.81 5.60 -5.21
N ARG A 312 20.79 6.44 -5.33
CA ARG A 312 20.14 7.16 -4.22
C ARG A 312 18.90 6.40 -3.68
N PHE A 313 18.38 5.44 -4.43
CA PHE A 313 17.25 4.61 -4.00
C PHE A 313 17.70 3.54 -2.97
N PRO A 314 16.91 3.22 -1.92
CA PRO A 314 15.57 3.73 -1.59
C PRO A 314 15.54 4.95 -0.67
N GLN A 315 16.68 5.58 -0.37
CA GLN A 315 16.74 6.75 0.53
C GLN A 315 16.06 7.97 -0.10
N GLU A 316 15.97 7.99 -1.42
CA GLU A 316 15.34 9.04 -2.19
C GLU A 316 14.57 8.43 -3.37
N MET A 317 13.59 9.18 -3.86
CA MET A 317 12.81 8.86 -5.05
C MET A 317 13.11 9.90 -6.13
N ALA A 318 14.41 9.97 -6.47
CA ALA A 318 14.95 11.02 -7.30
C ALA A 318 14.49 10.91 -8.76
N CYS A 319 14.06 12.03 -9.33
CA CYS A 319 13.71 12.10 -10.75
C CYS A 319 13.87 13.51 -11.32
N ARG A 320 14.07 13.60 -12.63
CA ARG A 320 14.00 14.83 -13.40
C ARG A 320 12.91 14.72 -14.46
N LEU A 321 12.05 15.73 -14.50
CA LEU A 321 11.00 15.86 -15.50
C LEU A 321 11.26 17.03 -16.42
N GLU A 322 10.95 16.82 -17.69
CA GLU A 322 11.01 17.83 -18.73
C GLU A 322 9.76 17.79 -19.60
N VAL A 323 9.14 18.94 -19.83
CA VAL A 323 8.04 19.12 -20.78
C VAL A 323 8.55 20.00 -21.92
N GLU A 324 8.63 19.42 -23.11
CA GLU A 324 8.98 20.12 -24.34
C GLU A 324 7.71 20.51 -25.10
N THR A 325 7.60 21.78 -25.47
CA THR A 325 6.51 22.31 -26.29
C THR A 325 6.86 22.30 -27.79
N ASN A 326 5.85 22.44 -28.65
CA ASN A 326 6.00 22.42 -30.11
C ASN A 326 6.92 23.53 -30.66
N ASP A 327 7.06 24.65 -29.93
CA ASP A 327 7.98 25.74 -30.24
C ASP A 327 9.44 25.47 -29.81
N GLY A 328 9.70 24.33 -29.15
CA GLY A 328 11.01 23.92 -28.66
C GLY A 328 11.35 24.41 -27.25
N THR A 329 10.46 25.14 -26.57
CA THR A 329 10.67 25.52 -25.17
C THR A 329 10.65 24.28 -24.27
N ILE A 330 11.56 24.22 -23.29
CA ILE A 330 11.66 23.12 -22.33
C ILE A 330 11.51 23.65 -20.91
N TYR A 331 10.50 23.13 -20.22
CA TYR A 331 10.31 23.35 -18.78
C TYR A 331 10.79 22.13 -18.02
N SER A 332 11.57 22.32 -16.95
CA SER A 332 12.12 21.22 -16.18
C SER A 332 11.98 21.42 -14.68
N VAL A 333 11.92 20.30 -13.97
CA VAL A 333 12.00 20.23 -12.50
C VAL A 333 12.76 18.97 -12.12
N GLU A 334 13.55 19.06 -11.06
CA GLU A 334 14.20 17.91 -10.44
C GLU A 334 13.64 17.75 -9.02
N LYS A 335 13.37 16.51 -8.63
CA LYS A 335 12.78 16.13 -7.36
C LYS A 335 13.65 15.08 -6.71
N GLN A 336 13.87 15.21 -5.41
CA GLN A 336 14.52 14.20 -4.58
C GLN A 336 13.47 13.26 -3.95
N ASP A 337 12.33 13.82 -3.59
CA ASP A 337 11.22 13.15 -2.91
C ASP A 337 9.88 13.83 -3.23
N TYR A 338 8.84 13.47 -2.48
CA TYR A 338 7.51 14.06 -2.54
C TYR A 338 6.92 14.23 -1.13
N GLU A 339 5.90 15.08 -0.99
CA GLU A 339 5.17 15.23 0.27
C GLU A 339 4.41 13.94 0.63
N GLY A 340 4.87 13.25 1.67
CA GLY A 340 4.44 11.90 2.05
C GLY A 340 5.60 10.91 2.18
N PHE A 341 6.80 11.27 1.70
CA PHE A 341 8.01 10.46 1.82
C PHE A 341 8.68 10.61 3.21
N THR A 342 9.68 9.77 3.54
CA THR A 342 10.30 9.78 4.89
C THR A 342 11.05 11.07 5.20
N THR A 343 11.66 11.71 4.20
CA THR A 343 12.37 12.99 4.33
C THR A 343 11.42 14.19 4.30
N HIS A 344 10.20 14.01 3.81
CA HIS A 344 9.16 15.03 3.73
C HIS A 344 7.78 14.42 4.09
N PRO A 345 7.57 14.02 5.36
CA PRO A 345 6.38 13.29 5.77
C PRO A 345 5.12 14.16 5.60
N ALA A 346 4.00 13.54 5.21
CA ALA A 346 2.73 14.22 5.10
C ALA A 346 2.28 14.74 6.48
N THR A 347 1.85 15.99 6.54
CA THR A 347 1.26 16.55 7.77
C THR A 347 -0.15 16.00 7.99
N TRP A 348 -0.69 16.21 9.18
CA TRP A 348 -2.07 15.83 9.48
C TRP A 348 -3.07 16.50 8.51
N GLU A 349 -2.84 17.77 8.16
CA GLU A 349 -3.69 18.52 7.25
C GLU A 349 -3.71 17.92 5.84
N VAL A 350 -2.55 17.45 5.36
CA VAL A 350 -2.43 16.77 4.05
C VAL A 350 -3.21 15.46 4.06
N LEU A 351 -3.06 14.67 5.14
CA LEU A 351 -3.77 13.40 5.31
C LEU A 351 -5.28 13.60 5.45
N LEU A 352 -5.71 14.63 6.19
CA LEU A 352 -7.11 14.96 6.36
C LEU A 352 -7.73 15.39 5.03
N LYS A 353 -7.04 16.23 4.24
CA LYS A 353 -7.52 16.62 2.91
C LYS A 353 -7.67 15.42 1.96
N LYS A 354 -6.72 14.47 2.00
CA LYS A 354 -6.82 13.21 1.27
C LYS A 354 -8.05 12.41 1.74
N TYR A 355 -8.23 12.28 3.06
CA TYR A 355 -9.37 11.59 3.65
C TYR A 355 -10.70 12.23 3.20
N GLU A 356 -10.85 13.53 3.37
CA GLU A 356 -12.03 14.30 2.97
C GLU A 356 -12.37 14.07 1.49
N THR A 357 -11.37 14.08 0.62
CA THR A 357 -11.53 13.82 -0.81
C THR A 357 -12.07 12.41 -1.09
N LEU A 358 -11.55 11.39 -0.40
CA LEU A 358 -12.00 10.01 -0.55
C LEU A 358 -13.36 9.73 0.09
N THR A 359 -13.79 10.57 1.05
CA THR A 359 -15.06 10.43 1.76
C THR A 359 -16.15 11.40 1.27
N GLN A 360 -15.96 12.09 0.15
CA GLN A 360 -16.97 13.05 -0.37
C GLN A 360 -18.32 12.38 -0.66
N LYS A 361 -18.30 11.09 -1.02
CA LYS A 361 -19.51 10.32 -1.38
C LYS A 361 -20.16 9.60 -0.20
N ILE A 362 -19.86 9.98 1.05
CA ILE A 362 -20.51 9.44 2.25
C ILE A 362 -21.12 10.56 3.10
N ASP A 363 -21.88 10.21 4.14
CA ASP A 363 -22.40 11.20 5.10
C ASP A 363 -21.25 11.99 5.75
N GLN A 364 -21.22 13.31 5.55
CA GLN A 364 -20.11 14.16 5.97
C GLN A 364 -20.03 14.30 7.49
N LYS A 365 -21.16 14.19 8.20
CA LYS A 365 -21.15 14.20 9.67
C LYS A 365 -20.46 12.95 10.20
N LEU A 366 -20.77 11.78 9.64
CA LEU A 366 -20.12 10.51 9.96
C LEU A 366 -18.63 10.55 9.59
N ALA A 367 -18.27 11.07 8.41
CA ALA A 367 -16.86 11.21 8.01
C ALA A 367 -16.06 12.05 9.03
N ASN A 368 -16.59 13.21 9.42
CA ASN A 368 -15.97 14.07 10.42
C ASN A 368 -15.87 13.40 11.80
N GLN A 369 -16.89 12.62 12.19
CA GLN A 369 -16.85 11.84 13.44
C GLN A 369 -15.78 10.75 13.41
N ILE A 370 -15.62 10.05 12.28
CA ILE A 370 -14.56 9.05 12.08
C ILE A 370 -13.19 9.72 12.19
N ALA A 371 -12.96 10.82 11.49
CA ALA A 371 -11.69 11.57 11.55
C ALA A 371 -11.36 12.05 12.97
N ALA A 372 -12.34 12.62 13.67
CA ALA A 372 -12.18 13.05 15.06
C ALA A 372 -11.92 11.89 16.02
N THR A 373 -12.49 10.70 15.75
CA THR A 373 -12.23 9.49 16.53
C THR A 373 -10.81 8.96 16.31
N ILE A 374 -10.31 9.00 15.07
CA ILE A 374 -8.94 8.59 14.74
C ILE A 374 -7.90 9.43 15.49
N GLN A 375 -8.11 10.74 15.63
CA GLN A 375 -7.17 11.63 16.34
C GLN A 375 -6.95 11.28 17.81
N LYS A 376 -7.93 10.63 18.44
CA LYS A 376 -7.90 10.22 19.86
C LYS A 376 -8.12 8.72 20.01
N ILE A 377 -7.72 7.95 18.99
CA ILE A 377 -8.06 6.53 18.92
C ILE A 377 -7.54 5.75 20.14
N ASP A 378 -6.42 6.17 20.72
CA ASP A 378 -5.83 5.60 21.93
C ASP A 378 -6.67 5.81 23.20
N GLU A 379 -7.62 6.74 23.17
CA GLU A 379 -8.52 7.08 24.29
C GLU A 379 -9.89 6.40 24.20
N VAL A 380 -10.23 5.75 23.08
CA VAL A 380 -11.56 5.14 22.85
C VAL A 380 -11.50 3.62 22.84
N ALA A 381 -12.66 2.96 23.02
CA ALA A 381 -12.78 1.53 22.76
C ALA A 381 -12.72 1.27 21.26
N ILE A 382 -12.05 0.19 20.82
CA ILE A 382 -11.96 -0.09 19.38
C ILE A 382 -13.34 -0.37 18.76
N THR A 383 -14.28 -0.86 19.56
CA THR A 383 -15.68 -1.09 19.17
C THR A 383 -16.46 0.20 18.88
N GLU A 384 -16.08 1.33 19.48
CA GLU A 384 -16.63 2.64 19.14
C GLU A 384 -16.22 3.02 17.71
N PHE A 385 -14.93 2.87 17.41
CA PHE A 385 -14.40 3.13 16.07
C PHE A 385 -15.01 2.20 15.01
N THR A 386 -15.04 0.88 15.24
CA THR A 386 -15.63 -0.04 14.26
C THR A 386 -17.13 0.17 14.09
N SER A 387 -17.86 0.58 15.14
CA SER A 387 -19.26 0.95 15.02
C SER A 387 -19.49 2.14 14.08
N LEU A 388 -18.59 3.13 14.06
CA LEU A 388 -18.64 4.23 13.08
C LEU A 388 -18.35 3.71 11.66
N LEU A 389 -17.32 2.88 11.48
CA LEU A 389 -16.99 2.29 10.18
C LEU A 389 -18.13 1.43 9.60
N GLY A 390 -18.88 0.72 10.46
CA GLY A 390 -20.05 -0.08 10.07
C GLY A 390 -21.25 0.75 9.60
N GLN A 391 -21.28 2.06 9.89
CA GLN A 391 -22.34 2.98 9.45
C GLN A 391 -22.06 3.61 8.09
N VAL A 392 -20.85 3.48 7.55
CA VAL A 392 -20.48 4.06 6.26
C VAL A 392 -21.42 3.56 5.17
N ARG A 393 -22.00 4.46 4.38
CA ARG A 393 -22.80 4.14 3.20
C ARG A 393 -22.41 5.10 2.10
N VAL A 394 -22.16 4.57 0.90
CA VAL A 394 -21.96 5.41 -0.29
C VAL A 394 -23.30 6.03 -0.66
N LEU A 395 -23.34 7.35 -0.77
CA LEU A 395 -24.46 8.10 -1.29
C LEU A 395 -24.51 7.81 -2.80
N ASN A 396 -25.53 7.07 -3.23
CA ASN A 396 -25.74 6.83 -4.65
C ASN A 396 -26.11 8.15 -5.33
N GLU A 397 -25.52 8.41 -6.50
CA GLU A 397 -26.01 9.42 -7.45
C GLU A 397 -27.32 8.92 -8.08
N THR A 398 -28.40 8.83 -7.31
CA THR A 398 -29.76 8.65 -7.84
C THR A 398 -30.76 9.39 -6.97
N ASN A 399 -31.03 10.63 -7.34
CA ASN A 399 -32.36 11.26 -7.33
C ASN A 399 -32.31 12.54 -8.17
N GLU A 400 -32.02 12.41 -9.46
CA GLU A 400 -32.59 13.29 -10.46
C GLU A 400 -33.56 12.42 -11.27
N GLY A 401 -34.85 12.60 -10.96
CA GLY A 401 -35.97 12.07 -11.75
C GLY A 401 -36.47 13.11 -12.74
#